data_AF-A0A6G3XSX1-F1
#
_entry.id   AF-A0A6G3XSX1-F1
#
_cell.length_a   1.000
_cell.length_b   1.000
_cell.length_c   1.000
_cell.angle_alpha   90.00
_cell.angle_beta   90.00
_cell.angle_gamma   90.00
#
_symmetry.space_group_name_H-M   'P 1'
#
loop_
_entity.id
_entity.type
_entity.pdbx_description
1 polymer ?
#
loop_
_entity_poly.entity_id
_entity_poly.type
_entity_poly.pdbx_seq_one_letter_code
_entity_poly.pdbx_strand_id
1 'polypeptide(L)'
;MSAAQKHRSLLGRRTVVAAAGAAGAAAALTACGGGSDGSGGSDTVEQPGSGGKGGEVLAATSDIPEGGGVVFAAQKVVVTQPQPGEFKAFSSTCTHQGCAVKDVSG
;
A
#
# COMPACT_ATOMS: atom_id res chain seq x y z
N MET A 1 26.45 39.54 42.54
CA MET A 1 26.86 38.38 41.70
C MET A 1 25.59 37.63 41.28
N SER A 2 24.89 38.08 40.25
CA SER A 2 24.83 37.54 38.86
C SER A 2 24.27 36.10 38.71
N ALA A 3 23.00 36.05 38.28
CA ALA A 3 22.30 35.09 37.42
C ALA A 3 22.41 33.56 37.64
N ALA A 4 21.36 33.03 38.28
CA ALA A 4 20.52 31.88 37.92
C ALA A 4 20.94 30.90 36.78
N GLN A 5 20.90 29.61 37.16
CA GLN A 5 20.25 28.50 36.44
C GLN A 5 20.77 28.14 35.03
N LYS A 6 21.63 27.10 34.92
CA LYS A 6 21.70 26.22 33.73
C LYS A 6 22.49 24.90 33.88
N HIS A 7 22.52 24.28 35.07
CA HIS A 7 23.17 22.97 35.28
C HIS A 7 22.24 21.87 35.84
N ARG A 8 20.99 21.83 35.35
CA ARG A 8 20.08 20.68 35.56
C ARG A 8 19.76 20.04 34.22
N SER A 9 20.67 19.22 33.70
CA SER A 9 20.36 18.35 32.56
C SER A 9 21.27 17.11 32.48
N LEU A 10 21.82 16.64 33.60
CA LEU A 10 22.89 15.62 33.58
C LEU A 10 22.47 14.19 33.89
N LEU A 11 21.17 13.88 34.02
CA LEU A 11 20.70 12.49 33.97
C LEU A 11 19.42 12.39 33.14
N GLY A 12 19.60 12.39 31.81
CA GLY A 12 18.53 12.21 30.83
C GLY A 12 18.59 10.83 30.19
N ARG A 13 17.41 10.25 29.98
CA ARG A 13 17.01 8.96 29.39
C ARG A 13 17.77 8.47 28.14
N ARG A 14 18.67 9.28 27.57
CA ARG A 14 19.45 9.01 26.35
C ARG A 14 20.62 8.05 26.57
N THR A 15 21.15 7.93 27.79
CA THR A 15 22.31 7.07 28.06
C THR A 15 21.98 5.58 28.09
N VAL A 16 20.70 5.21 28.30
CA VAL A 16 20.29 3.78 28.38
C VAL A 16 20.19 3.13 27.00
N VAL A 17 19.83 3.88 25.95
CA VAL A 17 19.63 3.32 24.59
C VAL A 17 20.95 3.05 23.86
N ALA A 18 22.06 3.69 24.27
CA ALA A 18 23.34 3.56 23.58
C ALA A 18 24.13 2.29 23.94
N ALA A 19 23.81 1.58 25.03
CA ALA A 19 24.62 0.44 25.50
C ALA A 19 24.11 -0.94 25.03
N ALA A 20 22.95 -1.05 24.38
CA ALA A 20 22.36 -2.34 23.96
C ALA A 20 22.56 -2.67 22.46
N GLY A 21 23.18 -1.80 21.67
CA GLY A 21 23.24 -1.92 20.20
C GLY A 21 24.49 -2.59 19.61
N ALA A 22 25.46 -3.02 20.42
CA ALA A 22 26.81 -3.35 19.93
C ALA A 22 27.10 -4.85 19.66
N ALA A 23 26.18 -5.78 19.94
CA ALA A 23 26.46 -7.23 19.83
C ALA A 23 25.51 -8.02 18.90
N GLY A 24 24.63 -7.35 18.15
CA GLY A 24 23.64 -8.01 17.26
C GLY A 24 23.89 -7.86 15.75
N ALA A 25 24.99 -7.24 15.33
CA ALA A 25 25.15 -6.74 13.96
C ALA A 25 25.89 -7.69 12.99
N ALA A 26 26.32 -8.88 13.40
CA ALA A 26 27.17 -9.75 12.57
C ALA A 26 26.44 -10.93 11.86
N ALA A 27 25.16 -11.18 12.14
CA ALA A 27 24.44 -12.34 11.57
C ALA A 27 23.44 -12.00 10.44
N ALA A 28 23.27 -10.74 10.07
CA ALA A 28 22.22 -10.32 9.13
C ALA A 28 22.74 -9.72 7.81
N LEU A 29 24.02 -9.94 7.45
CA LEU A 29 24.67 -9.25 6.32
C LEU A 29 24.83 -10.10 5.04
N THR A 30 24.21 -11.27 4.91
CA THR A 30 24.27 -12.08 3.66
C THR A 30 22.95 -12.20 2.91
N ALA A 31 21.89 -11.47 3.30
CA ALA A 31 20.55 -11.66 2.70
C ALA A 31 19.98 -10.45 1.95
N CYS A 32 20.65 -9.29 1.92
CA CYS A 32 20.25 -8.21 1.02
C CYS A 32 21.44 -7.30 0.73
N GLY A 33 22.16 -7.58 -0.36
CA GLY A 33 23.06 -6.62 -0.96
C GLY A 33 22.26 -5.46 -1.55
N GLY A 34 22.73 -4.23 -1.33
CA GLY A 34 22.21 -3.04 -2.01
C GLY A 34 22.30 -1.80 -1.14
N GLY A 35 23.35 -1.02 -1.32
CA GLY A 35 23.65 0.18 -0.55
C GLY A 35 22.63 1.31 -0.72
N SER A 36 22.63 2.19 0.29
CA SER A 36 22.03 3.52 0.31
C SER A 36 22.38 4.33 -0.93
N ASP A 37 21.42 5.08 -1.45
CA ASP A 37 21.47 6.54 -1.67
C ASP A 37 20.27 6.97 -2.52
N GLY A 38 19.45 7.90 -2.01
CA GLY A 38 18.41 8.55 -2.80
C GLY A 38 17.05 8.61 -2.10
N SER A 39 16.82 9.72 -1.39
CA SER A 39 15.48 10.18 -1.04
C SER A 39 14.68 10.44 -2.32
N GLY A 40 13.81 9.50 -2.68
CA GLY A 40 12.81 9.62 -3.71
C GLY A 40 11.79 8.53 -3.49
N GLY A 41 10.76 8.81 -2.69
CA GLY A 41 9.62 7.91 -2.51
C GLY A 41 8.91 7.73 -3.84
N SER A 42 9.36 6.76 -4.62
CA SER A 42 8.60 6.19 -5.71
C SER A 42 7.78 5.08 -5.08
N ASP A 43 6.47 5.30 -4.99
CA ASP A 43 5.52 4.23 -4.72
C ASP A 43 5.72 3.16 -5.79
N THR A 44 6.50 2.15 -5.44
CA THR A 44 6.67 0.95 -6.26
C THR A 44 5.36 0.21 -6.13
N VAL A 45 4.48 0.41 -7.10
CA VAL A 45 3.32 -0.44 -7.30
C VAL A 45 3.89 -1.83 -7.59
N GLU A 46 3.85 -2.70 -6.58
CA GLU A 46 4.10 -4.13 -6.72
C GLU A 46 3.20 -4.64 -7.86
N GLN A 47 3.80 -4.94 -9.00
CA GLN A 47 3.10 -5.54 -10.12
C GLN A 47 2.69 -6.96 -9.70
N PRO A 48 1.39 -7.31 -9.69
CA PRO A 48 0.98 -8.65 -9.29
C PRO A 48 1.63 -9.66 -10.24
N GLY A 49 2.37 -10.59 -9.65
CA GLY A 49 3.22 -11.54 -10.37
C GLY A 49 2.44 -12.35 -11.41
N SER A 50 2.98 -12.39 -12.62
CA SER A 50 2.52 -13.24 -13.74
C SER A 50 2.82 -14.71 -13.47
N GLY A 51 2.14 -15.30 -12.48
CA GLY A 51 2.33 -16.71 -12.10
C GLY A 51 1.05 -17.44 -11.69
N GLY A 52 -0.10 -16.77 -11.72
CA GLY A 52 -1.39 -17.38 -11.38
C GLY A 52 -1.88 -18.35 -12.45
N LYS A 53 -2.53 -19.45 -12.03
CA LYS A 53 -3.47 -20.16 -12.91
C LYS A 53 -4.43 -19.12 -13.49
N GLY A 54 -4.76 -19.20 -14.78
CA GLY A 54 -5.62 -18.23 -15.46
C GLY A 54 -6.82 -17.89 -14.59
N GLY A 55 -7.07 -16.59 -14.38
CA GLY A 55 -8.14 -16.11 -13.53
C GLY A 55 -9.52 -16.55 -14.03
N GLU A 56 -10.52 -16.50 -13.15
CA GLU A 56 -11.91 -16.73 -13.53
C GLU A 56 -12.38 -15.69 -14.56
N VAL A 57 -13.08 -16.15 -15.59
CA VAL A 57 -13.70 -15.27 -16.59
C VAL A 57 -14.98 -14.70 -15.98
N LEU A 58 -15.03 -13.37 -15.82
CA LEU A 58 -16.19 -12.70 -15.23
C LEU A 58 -17.28 -12.40 -16.26
N ALA A 59 -16.92 -11.86 -17.43
CA ALA A 59 -17.85 -11.50 -18.50
C ALA A 59 -17.11 -11.25 -19.84
N ALA A 60 -17.87 -11.14 -20.94
CA ALA A 60 -17.34 -10.62 -22.19
C ALA A 60 -17.26 -9.09 -22.14
N THR A 61 -16.35 -8.51 -22.94
CA THR A 61 -16.20 -7.05 -23.03
C THR A 61 -17.45 -6.36 -23.57
N SER A 62 -18.26 -7.07 -24.37
CA SER A 62 -19.55 -6.59 -24.88
C SER A 62 -20.64 -6.48 -23.81
N ASP A 63 -20.44 -7.11 -22.66
CA ASP A 63 -21.42 -7.11 -21.57
C ASP A 63 -21.25 -5.90 -20.65
N ILE A 64 -20.12 -5.18 -20.76
CA ILE A 64 -19.83 -3.99 -19.97
C ILE A 64 -20.17 -2.74 -20.81
N PRO A 65 -21.03 -1.83 -20.32
CA PRO A 65 -21.41 -0.64 -21.06
C PRO A 65 -20.34 0.45 -20.97
N GLU A 66 -20.08 1.13 -22.09
CA GLU A 66 -19.29 2.37 -22.13
C GLU A 66 -19.93 3.45 -21.23
N GLY A 67 -19.10 4.16 -20.47
CA GLY A 67 -19.54 5.16 -19.50
C GLY A 67 -20.09 4.58 -18.19
N GLY A 68 -20.30 3.27 -18.08
CA GLY A 68 -20.90 2.63 -16.90
C GLY A 68 -20.11 1.44 -16.38
N GLY A 69 -20.78 0.55 -15.65
CA GLY A 69 -20.19 -0.71 -15.19
C GLY A 69 -21.19 -1.75 -14.71
N VAL A 70 -20.68 -2.97 -14.53
CA VAL A 70 -21.44 -4.13 -14.06
C VAL A 70 -20.86 -4.62 -12.73
N VAL A 71 -21.75 -4.90 -11.77
CA VAL A 71 -21.38 -5.42 -10.44
C VAL A 71 -21.50 -6.95 -10.42
N PHE A 72 -20.38 -7.62 -10.21
CA PHE A 72 -20.28 -9.07 -9.99
C PHE A 72 -20.34 -9.35 -8.49
N ALA A 73 -21.55 -9.45 -7.97
CA ALA A 73 -21.80 -9.53 -6.52
C ALA A 73 -21.16 -10.76 -5.84
N ALA A 74 -21.11 -11.91 -6.51
CA ALA A 74 -20.51 -13.12 -5.95
C ALA A 74 -18.98 -12.97 -5.77
N GLN A 75 -18.33 -12.27 -6.70
CA GLN A 75 -16.89 -12.00 -6.68
C GLN A 75 -16.55 -10.71 -5.92
N LYS A 76 -17.56 -9.91 -5.53
CA LYS A 76 -17.41 -8.58 -4.91
C LYS A 76 -16.55 -7.63 -5.76
N VAL A 77 -16.73 -7.69 -7.07
CA VAL A 77 -16.00 -6.85 -8.04
C VAL A 77 -17.00 -6.02 -8.83
N VAL A 78 -16.63 -4.77 -9.13
CA VAL A 78 -17.30 -3.97 -10.15
C VAL A 78 -16.34 -3.73 -11.30
N VAL A 79 -16.78 -4.00 -12.51
CA VAL A 79 -16.02 -3.72 -13.74
C VAL A 79 -16.69 -2.56 -14.46
N THR A 80 -15.93 -1.51 -14.75
CA THR A 80 -16.40 -0.33 -15.47
C THR A 80 -15.68 -0.18 -16.80
N GLN A 81 -16.32 0.55 -17.73
CA GLN A 81 -15.71 0.96 -18.98
C GLN A 81 -15.77 2.48 -19.14
N PRO A 82 -14.81 3.25 -18.58
CA PRO A 82 -14.85 4.71 -18.63
C PRO A 82 -14.73 5.28 -20.04
N GLN A 83 -14.05 4.58 -20.94
CA GLN A 83 -13.83 4.90 -22.35
C GLN A 83 -13.91 3.63 -23.20
N PRO A 84 -14.19 3.71 -24.53
CA PRO A 84 -14.21 2.55 -25.42
C PRO A 84 -12.95 1.68 -25.29
N GLY A 85 -13.11 0.40 -24.94
CA GLY A 85 -12.02 -0.56 -24.77
C GLY A 85 -11.19 -0.41 -23.48
N GLU A 86 -11.45 0.59 -22.63
CA GLU A 86 -10.75 0.75 -21.34
C GLU A 86 -11.57 0.12 -20.22
N PHE A 87 -11.10 -0.99 -19.64
CA PHE A 87 -11.78 -1.67 -18.54
C PHE A 87 -11.03 -1.48 -17.22
N LYS A 88 -11.77 -1.13 -16.16
CA LYS A 88 -11.22 -1.03 -14.80
C LYS A 88 -12.02 -1.89 -13.85
N ALA A 89 -11.33 -2.61 -12.97
CA ALA A 89 -11.95 -3.46 -11.96
C ALA A 89 -11.65 -2.91 -10.57
N PHE A 90 -12.68 -2.81 -9.74
CA PHE A 90 -12.58 -2.35 -8.35
C PHE A 90 -13.34 -3.30 -7.43
N SER A 91 -13.07 -3.20 -6.12
CA SER A 91 -13.94 -3.82 -5.13
C SER A 91 -15.35 -3.22 -5.21
N SER A 92 -16.38 -4.05 -5.18
CA SER A 92 -17.77 -3.59 -5.05
C SER A 92 -18.13 -3.23 -3.60
N THR A 93 -17.17 -3.30 -2.66
CA THR A 93 -17.32 -2.83 -1.29
C THR A 93 -16.94 -1.36 -1.20
N CYS A 94 -17.89 -0.52 -0.82
CA CYS A 94 -17.66 0.91 -0.63
C CYS A 94 -16.66 1.13 0.52
N THR A 95 -15.56 1.82 0.25
CA THR A 95 -14.52 2.12 1.25
C THR A 95 -14.98 3.07 2.36
N HIS A 96 -16.11 3.75 2.18
CA HIS A 96 -16.69 4.62 3.19
C HIS A 96 -17.24 3.85 4.40
N GLN A 97 -18.06 2.81 4.15
CA GLN A 97 -18.81 2.11 5.21
C GLN A 97 -18.89 0.58 5.01
N GLY A 98 -18.26 0.03 3.98
CA GLY A 98 -18.28 -1.41 3.71
C GLY A 98 -19.56 -1.92 3.03
N CYS A 99 -20.51 -1.05 2.70
CA CYS A 99 -21.72 -1.42 1.98
C CYS A 99 -21.41 -1.87 0.55
N ALA A 100 -22.18 -2.82 0.03
CA ALA A 100 -22.10 -3.20 -1.38
C ALA A 100 -22.63 -2.07 -2.28
N VAL A 101 -21.86 -1.74 -3.32
CA VAL A 101 -22.28 -0.85 -4.41
C VAL A 101 -23.39 -1.54 -5.19
N LYS A 102 -24.50 -0.81 -5.42
CA LYS A 102 -25.69 -1.36 -6.09
C LYS A 102 -25.61 -1.28 -7.62
N ASP A 103 -25.15 -0.15 -8.15
CA ASP A 103 -25.13 0.14 -9.58
C ASP A 103 -24.02 1.15 -9.90
N VAL A 104 -23.57 1.17 -11.16
CA VAL A 104 -22.63 2.16 -11.69
C VAL A 104 -23.12 2.64 -13.06
N SER A 105 -23.71 3.83 -13.03
CA SER A 105 -24.16 4.59 -14.18
C SER A 105 -23.36 5.90 -14.29
N GLY A 106 -22.95 6.29 -15.51
CA GLY A 106 -22.24 7.54 -15.80
C GLY A 106 -22.96 8.42 -16.80
#